data_AF-T1AYI7-F1
#
_entry.id   AF-T1AYI7-F1
#
_cell.length_a   1.000
_cell.length_b   1.000
_cell.length_c   1.000
_cell.angle_alpha   90.00
_cell.angle_beta   90.00
_cell.angle_gamma   90.00
#
_symmetry.space_group_name_H-M   'P 1'
#
loop_
_entity.id
_entity.type
_entity.pdbx_description
1 polymer ?
#
loop_
_entity_poly.entity_id
_entity_poly.type
_entity_poly.pdbx_seq_one_letter_code
_entity_poly.pdbx_strand_id
1 'polypeptide(L)'
;MDEVAQAVGAAFLVSNGLRRDTELDLLLLRDGGGGRRIHLVGERLRYLNPDERSTAALLKNALVRSAGRSDRSLEASPGVFVGPGAEEDLLAFVRQPGALWAEEGGAPVRQFPLGAEVAGVLGDV
;
A
#
# COMPACT_ATOMS: atom_id res chain seq x y z
N MET A 1 0.70 -0.45 13.36
CA MET A 1 0.48 -1.75 12.68
C MET A 1 -1.01 -2.00 12.48
N ASP A 2 -1.84 -1.80 13.50
CA ASP A 2 -3.28 -2.02 13.41
C ASP A 2 -3.96 -1.08 12.38
N GLU A 3 -3.62 0.21 12.38
CA GLU A 3 -4.11 1.18 11.38
C GLU A 3 -3.72 0.80 9.95
N VAL A 4 -2.49 0.34 9.74
CA VAL A 4 -2.02 -0.14 8.43
C VAL A 4 -2.80 -1.39 8.00
N ALA A 5 -3.07 -2.31 8.93
CA ALA A 5 -3.88 -3.49 8.63
C ALA A 5 -5.33 -3.13 8.28
N GLN A 6 -5.91 -2.15 8.96
CA GLN A 6 -7.23 -1.59 8.63
C GLN A 6 -7.22 -0.92 7.25
N ALA A 7 -6.19 -0.14 6.93
CA ALA A 7 -6.06 0.51 5.62
C ALA A 7 -5.96 -0.52 4.48
N VAL A 8 -5.16 -1.58 4.65
CA VAL A 8 -5.09 -2.71 3.70
C VAL A 8 -6.45 -3.40 3.58
N GLY A 9 -7.12 -3.63 4.70
CA GLY A 9 -8.45 -4.22 4.72
C GLY A 9 -9.46 -3.36 3.95
N ALA A 10 -9.51 -2.06 4.20
CA ALA A 10 -10.40 -1.11 3.54
C ALA A 10 -10.12 -0.98 2.03
N ALA A 11 -8.84 -1.09 1.64
CA ALA A 11 -8.44 -1.04 0.23
C ALA A 11 -8.93 -2.27 -0.55
N PHE A 12 -8.80 -3.49 0.00
CA PHE A 12 -9.03 -4.72 -0.76
C PHE A 12 -10.33 -5.45 -0.45
N LEU A 13 -10.80 -5.46 0.79
CA LEU A 13 -11.91 -6.32 1.19
C LEU A 13 -13.25 -5.77 0.72
N VAL A 14 -14.05 -6.64 0.10
CA VAL A 14 -15.46 -6.41 -0.25
C VAL A 14 -16.28 -7.59 0.27
N SER A 15 -17.61 -7.45 0.29
CA SER A 15 -18.50 -8.43 0.94
C SER A 15 -18.27 -9.89 0.51
N ASN A 16 -17.92 -10.12 -0.76
CA ASN A 16 -17.74 -11.47 -1.32
C ASN A 16 -16.34 -11.72 -1.90
N GLY A 17 -15.31 -11.01 -1.42
CA GLY A 17 -13.94 -11.28 -1.86
C GLY A 17 -13.02 -10.08 -1.76
N LEU A 18 -12.17 -9.96 -2.78
CA LEU A 18 -11.14 -8.92 -2.88
C LEU A 18 -11.36 -8.09 -4.14
N ARG A 19 -11.12 -6.78 -4.06
CA ARG A 19 -10.92 -5.92 -5.23
C ARG A 19 -9.71 -6.44 -6.01
N ARG A 20 -9.94 -6.85 -7.26
CA ARG A 20 -8.91 -7.40 -8.16
C ARG A 20 -8.25 -6.32 -9.02
N ASP A 21 -8.90 -5.17 -9.10
CA ASP A 21 -8.56 -3.96 -9.85
C ASP A 21 -7.89 -2.89 -8.96
N THR A 22 -7.38 -3.29 -7.80
CA THR A 22 -6.74 -2.37 -6.83
C THR A 22 -5.31 -2.79 -6.60
N GLU A 23 -4.42 -1.82 -6.49
CA GLU A 23 -3.05 -1.98 -6.02
C GLU A 23 -2.82 -1.04 -4.83
N LEU A 24 -1.97 -1.45 -3.89
CA LEU A 24 -1.65 -0.64 -2.71
C LEU A 24 -0.15 -0.73 -2.43
N ASP A 25 0.50 0.42 -2.37
CA ASP A 25 1.85 0.56 -1.87
C ASP A 25 1.85 1.08 -0.44
N LEU A 26 2.45 0.30 0.46
CA LEU A 26 2.75 0.72 1.83
C LEU A 26 4.22 1.13 1.90
N LEU A 27 4.47 2.41 2.09
CA LEU A 27 5.82 2.96 2.30
C LEU A 27 6.08 3.10 3.80
N LEU A 28 6.93 2.22 4.33
CA LEU A 28 7.33 2.19 5.74
C LEU A 28 8.70 2.87 5.84
N LEU A 29 8.69 4.19 5.87
CA LEU A 29 9.89 5.03 5.91
C LEU A 29 10.42 5.17 7.35
N ARG A 30 11.73 5.33 7.48
CA ARG A 30 12.42 5.67 8.73
C ARG A 30 12.94 7.09 8.63
N ASP A 31 13.24 7.67 9.79
CA ASP A 31 13.99 8.93 9.86
C ASP A 31 15.26 8.83 9.00
N GLY A 32 15.42 9.77 8.07
CA GLY A 32 16.52 9.77 7.09
C GLY A 32 16.17 9.19 5.71
N GLY A 33 14.91 8.96 5.40
CA GLY A 33 14.41 8.77 4.03
C GLY A 33 14.45 7.34 3.46
N GLY A 34 15.10 6.40 4.16
CA GLY A 34 15.13 4.99 3.78
C GLY A 34 14.09 4.14 4.50
N GLY A 35 13.62 3.07 3.88
CA GLY A 35 12.54 2.25 4.43
C GLY A 35 12.29 0.94 3.72
N ARG A 36 11.07 0.43 3.87
CA ARG A 36 10.56 -0.73 3.14
C ARG A 36 9.30 -0.36 2.39
N ARG A 37 9.18 -0.86 1.17
CA ARG A 37 7.95 -0.82 0.40
C ARG A 37 7.31 -2.20 0.41
N ILE A 38 6.01 -2.26 0.74
CA ILE A 38 5.19 -3.46 0.51
C ILE A 38 4.18 -3.10 -0.57
N HIS A 39 4.26 -3.80 -1.70
CA HIS A 39 3.37 -3.62 -2.84
C HIS A 39 2.38 -4.79 -2.91
N LEU A 40 1.10 -4.50 -2.76
CA LEU A 40 0.01 -5.47 -2.81
C LEU A 40 -0.73 -5.35 -4.14
N VAL A 41 -0.86 -6.47 -4.87
CA VAL A 41 -1.52 -6.54 -6.18
C VAL A 41 -2.81 -7.32 -6.07
N GLY A 42 -3.96 -6.65 -6.12
CA GLY A 42 -5.29 -7.23 -5.88
C GLY A 42 -5.60 -8.43 -6.77
N GLU A 43 -5.23 -8.37 -8.05
CA GLU A 43 -5.42 -9.45 -9.03
C GLU A 43 -4.79 -10.78 -8.54
N ARG A 44 -3.61 -10.69 -7.91
CA ARG A 44 -2.80 -11.84 -7.49
C ARG A 44 -2.94 -12.15 -6.00
N LEU A 45 -3.50 -11.23 -5.23
CA LEU A 45 -3.50 -11.28 -3.77
C LEU A 45 -4.23 -12.52 -3.25
N ARG A 46 -3.56 -13.26 -2.37
CA ARG A 46 -4.10 -14.40 -1.64
C ARG A 46 -3.83 -14.26 -0.14
N TYR A 47 -4.61 -14.98 0.66
CA TYR A 47 -4.45 -15.08 2.12
C TYR A 47 -4.72 -13.79 2.91
N LEU A 48 -5.24 -12.75 2.27
CA LEU A 48 -5.78 -11.60 2.97
C LEU A 48 -7.14 -11.98 3.56
N ASN A 49 -7.27 -11.89 4.88
CA ASN A 49 -8.50 -12.19 5.62
C ASN A 49 -9.11 -10.89 6.17
N PRO A 50 -10.44 -10.86 6.43
CA PRO A 50 -11.10 -9.70 7.02
C PRO A 50 -10.62 -9.28 8.41
N ASP A 51 -9.95 -10.19 9.13
CA ASP A 51 -9.45 -9.87 10.46
C ASP A 51 -8.11 -9.10 10.41
N GLU A 52 -8.05 -8.02 11.19
CA GLU A 52 -6.89 -7.12 11.26
C GLU A 52 -5.62 -7.86 11.68
N ARG A 53 -5.74 -8.85 12.58
CA ARG A 53 -4.59 -9.60 13.11
C ARG A 53 -3.92 -10.47 12.04
N SER A 54 -4.68 -11.16 11.21
CA SER A 54 -4.15 -11.95 10.10
C SER A 54 -3.56 -11.06 9.02
N THR A 55 -4.16 -9.91 8.74
CA THR A 55 -3.59 -8.91 7.84
C THR A 55 -2.26 -8.38 8.36
N ALA A 56 -2.18 -8.00 9.64
CA ALA A 56 -0.95 -7.59 10.29
C ALA A 56 0.12 -8.70 10.25
N ALA A 57 -0.28 -9.96 10.43
CA ALA A 57 0.62 -11.11 10.32
C ALA A 57 1.15 -11.30 8.90
N LEU A 58 0.31 -11.14 7.87
CA LEU A 58 0.70 -11.19 6.46
C LEU A 58 1.78 -10.14 6.14
N LEU A 59 1.54 -8.89 6.53
CA LEU A 59 2.48 -7.78 6.34
C LEU A 59 3.79 -8.01 7.10
N LYS A 60 3.71 -8.43 8.38
CA LYS A 60 4.87 -8.76 9.19
C LYS A 60 5.70 -9.88 8.57
N ASN A 61 5.07 -10.93 8.06
CA ASN A 61 5.75 -12.04 7.41
C ASN A 61 6.47 -11.60 6.14
N ALA A 62 5.88 -10.67 5.37
CA ALA A 62 6.56 -10.07 4.23
C ALA A 62 7.83 -9.34 4.68
N LEU A 63 7.75 -8.48 5.69
CA LEU A 63 8.91 -7.77 6.23
C LEU A 63 10.01 -8.73 6.71
N VAL A 64 9.65 -9.76 7.48
CA VAL A 64 10.59 -10.77 7.96
C VAL A 64 11.29 -11.52 6.82
N ARG A 65 10.56 -11.92 5.78
CA ARG A 65 11.15 -12.58 4.59
C ARG A 65 12.13 -11.70 3.84
N SER A 66 11.96 -10.40 3.99
CA SER A 66 12.72 -9.37 3.32
C SER A 66 13.91 -8.87 4.16
N ALA A 67 13.97 -9.27 5.44
CA ALA A 67 15.06 -8.94 6.34
C ALA A 67 16.39 -9.44 5.78
N GLY A 68 17.42 -8.59 5.81
CA GLY A 68 18.73 -8.89 5.23
C GLY A 68 18.80 -8.79 3.70
N ARG A 69 17.72 -8.36 3.03
CA ARG A 69 17.70 -8.09 1.57
C ARG A 69 17.37 -6.62 1.35
N SER A 70 18.41 -5.79 1.33
CA SER A 70 18.31 -4.33 1.19
C SER A 70 18.31 -3.85 -0.25
N ASP A 71 18.70 -4.67 -1.21
CA ASP A 71 19.00 -4.29 -2.60
C ASP A 71 17.93 -4.72 -3.61
N ARG A 72 16.98 -5.58 -3.22
CA ARG A 72 16.01 -6.16 -4.15
C ARG A 72 14.64 -6.41 -3.54
N SER A 73 13.63 -6.34 -4.39
CA SER A 73 12.26 -6.76 -4.08
C SER A 73 12.10 -8.27 -4.25
N LEU A 74 11.21 -8.85 -3.47
CA LEU A 74 10.80 -10.26 -3.58
C LEU A 74 9.31 -10.42 -3.36
N GLU A 75 8.72 -11.46 -3.94
CA GLU A 75 7.35 -11.86 -3.63
C GLU A 75 7.33 -12.70 -2.35
N ALA A 76 6.75 -12.15 -1.29
CA ALA A 76 6.68 -12.80 0.02
C ALA A 76 5.59 -13.88 0.06
N SER A 77 4.48 -13.60 -0.60
CA SER A 77 3.32 -14.47 -0.85
C SER A 77 2.62 -14.01 -2.13
N PRO A 78 1.70 -14.80 -2.73
CA PRO A 78 1.04 -14.42 -3.97
C PRO A 78 0.43 -13.01 -3.92
N GLY A 79 0.92 -12.12 -4.77
CA GLY A 79 0.47 -10.73 -4.85
C GLY A 79 0.96 -9.80 -3.74
N VAL A 80 1.93 -10.23 -2.91
CA VAL A 80 2.58 -9.38 -1.89
C VAL A 80 4.06 -9.31 -2.17
N PHE A 81 4.52 -8.15 -2.64
CA PHE A 81 5.92 -7.87 -2.91
C PHE A 81 6.48 -6.98 -1.83
N VAL A 82 7.74 -7.18 -1.48
CA VAL A 82 8.42 -6.41 -0.44
C VAL A 82 9.86 -6.15 -0.84
N GLY A 83 10.32 -4.92 -0.67
CA GLY A 83 11.64 -4.48 -1.09
C GLY A 83 12.12 -3.22 -0.38
N PRO A 84 13.26 -2.66 -0.80
CA PRO A 84 13.63 -1.31 -0.40
C PRO A 84 12.52 -0.32 -0.78
N GLY A 85 12.27 0.64 0.10
CA GLY A 85 11.41 1.78 -0.18
C GLY A 85 12.10 3.05 0.28
N ALA A 86 11.80 4.17 -0.37
CA ALA A 86 12.38 5.46 -0.05
C ALA A 86 11.39 6.60 -0.32
N GLU A 87 11.69 7.80 0.17
CA GLU A 87 10.86 8.99 -0.08
C GLU A 87 10.73 9.29 -1.58
N GLU A 88 11.74 8.92 -2.38
CA GLU A 88 11.70 9.06 -3.84
C GLU A 88 10.58 8.23 -4.48
N ASP A 89 10.17 7.11 -3.89
CA ASP A 89 9.02 6.32 -4.37
C ASP A 89 7.72 7.13 -4.24
N LEU A 90 7.56 7.85 -3.12
CA LEU A 90 6.43 8.74 -2.89
C LEU A 90 6.45 9.91 -3.86
N LEU A 91 7.62 10.55 -4.02
CA LEU A 91 7.80 11.67 -4.97
C LEU A 91 7.51 11.26 -6.41
N ALA A 92 7.89 10.03 -6.79
CA ALA A 92 7.57 9.48 -8.09
C ALA A 92 6.06 9.31 -8.29
N PHE A 93 5.34 8.84 -7.26
CA PHE A 93 3.89 8.68 -7.29
C PHE A 93 3.15 10.01 -7.42
N VAL A 94 3.45 11.00 -6.56
CA VAL A 94 2.75 12.30 -6.58
C VAL A 94 3.00 13.11 -7.86
N ARG A 95 4.06 12.79 -8.61
CA ARG A 95 4.36 13.38 -9.91
C ARG A 95 3.56 12.75 -11.06
N GLN A 96 2.86 11.65 -10.82
CA GLN A 96 2.02 11.03 -11.84
C GLN A 96 0.84 11.94 -12.18
N PRO A 97 0.50 12.13 -13.48
CA PRO A 97 -0.68 12.88 -13.85
C PRO A 97 -1.94 12.30 -13.21
N GLY A 98 -2.71 13.15 -12.51
CA GLY A 98 -3.95 12.72 -11.85
C GLY A 98 -3.77 12.09 -10.47
N ALA A 99 -2.55 12.03 -9.93
CA ALA A 99 -2.32 11.62 -8.55
C ALA A 99 -2.99 12.61 -7.57
N LEU A 100 -3.72 12.08 -6.60
CA LEU A 100 -4.40 12.84 -5.56
C LEU A 100 -3.61 12.74 -4.25
N TRP A 101 -3.51 13.85 -3.54
CA TRP A 101 -3.00 13.88 -2.17
C TRP A 101 -4.18 14.10 -1.22
N ALA A 102 -4.49 13.11 -0.38
CA ALA A 102 -5.58 13.22 0.57
C ALA A 102 -5.08 13.96 1.83
N GLU A 103 -5.60 15.16 2.06
CA GLU A 103 -5.36 15.95 3.26
C GLU A 103 -6.63 16.67 3.72
N GLU A 104 -6.72 16.98 5.02
CA GLU A 104 -7.93 17.59 5.61
C GLU A 104 -8.24 18.98 5.04
N GLY A 105 -7.21 19.74 4.68
CA GLY A 105 -7.36 21.07 4.07
C GLY A 105 -7.70 21.05 2.57
N GLY A 106 -7.76 19.86 1.96
CA GLY A 106 -7.96 19.70 0.52
C GLY A 106 -9.40 19.97 0.07
N ALA A 107 -9.57 20.17 -1.25
CA ALA A 107 -10.91 20.23 -1.83
C ALA A 107 -11.61 18.86 -1.75
N PRO A 108 -12.94 18.80 -1.65
CA PRO A 108 -13.67 17.54 -1.64
C PRO A 108 -13.43 16.72 -2.91
N VAL A 109 -13.14 15.41 -2.77
CA VAL A 109 -12.80 14.50 -3.89
C VAL A 109 -13.80 14.53 -5.06
N ARG A 110 -15.09 14.75 -4.75
CA ARG A 110 -16.18 14.87 -5.74
C ARG A 110 -16.05 16.05 -6.71
N GLN A 111 -15.15 16.99 -6.44
CA GLN A 111 -14.90 18.15 -7.31
C GLN A 111 -13.81 17.88 -8.34
N PHE A 112 -13.10 16.76 -8.25
CA PHE A 112 -12.04 16.41 -9.18
C PHE A 112 -12.58 15.55 -10.34
N PRO A 113 -12.08 15.76 -11.57
CA PRO A 113 -12.43 14.92 -12.71
C PRO A 113 -11.69 13.57 -12.59
N LEU A 114 -12.28 12.62 -11.85
CA LEU A 114 -11.72 11.28 -11.70
C LEU A 114 -11.87 10.50 -13.02
N GLY A 115 -10.77 9.86 -13.45
CA GLY A 115 -10.76 8.96 -14.60
C GLY A 115 -11.20 7.54 -14.25
N ALA A 116 -11.02 6.61 -15.20
CA ALA A 116 -11.22 5.18 -14.96
C ALA A 116 -10.21 4.59 -13.95
N GLU A 117 -9.03 5.22 -13.86
CA GLU A 117 -8.00 4.92 -12.88
C GLU A 117 -7.83 6.12 -11.95
N VAL A 118 -7.71 5.86 -10.66
CA VAL A 118 -7.50 6.87 -9.63
C VAL A 118 -6.32 6.43 -8.77
N ALA A 119 -5.35 7.32 -8.63
CA ALA A 119 -4.18 7.15 -7.80
C ALA A 119 -4.26 8.16 -6.64
N GLY A 120 -4.09 7.71 -5.41
CA GLY A 120 -4.13 8.57 -4.22
C GLY A 120 -3.04 8.24 -3.20
N VAL A 121 -2.53 9.27 -2.53
CA VAL A 121 -1.66 9.13 -1.35
C VAL A 121 -2.46 9.44 -0.09
N LEU A 122 -2.25 8.63 0.94
CA LEU A 122 -2.69 8.86 2.31
C LEU A 122 -1.45 8.86 3.21
N GLY A 123 -1.28 9.92 4.00
CA GLY A 123 -0.27 9.96 5.07
C GLY A 123 -0.78 9.26 6.34
N ASP A 124 0.15 8.85 7.20
CA ASP A 124 -0.16 8.64 8.62
C ASP A 124 -0.27 10.00 9.34
N VAL A 125 -1.08 10.03 10.40
CA VAL A 125 -1.39 11.23 11.20
C VAL A 125 -0.34 11.50 12.26
#